data_AF-A0A1F3A6G9-F1
#
_entry.id   AF-A0A1F3A6G9-F1
#
_cell.length_a   1.000
_cell.length_b   1.000
_cell.length_c   1.000
_cell.angle_alpha   90.00
_cell.angle_beta   90.00
_cell.angle_gamma   90.00
#
_symmetry.space_group_name_H-M   'P 1'
#
loop_
_entity.id
_entity.type
_entity.pdbx_description
1 polymer ?
#
loop_
_entity_poly.entity_id
_entity_poly.type
_entity_poly.pdbx_seq_one_letter_code
_entity_poly.pdbx_strand_id
1 'polypeptide(L)'
;MSALVLVASIGPSLADSRTQKYRSNGCEIERKVDDDGKFETKVDCKPGQGRAYFGTGKEEFFQGGCEIKREWKPNGEYKEEVKCK
;
A
#
# COMPACT_ATOMS: atom_id res chain seq x y z
N MET A 1 36.02 -4.74 -26.88
CA MET A 1 35.66 -5.61 -25.74
C MET A 1 34.85 -4.78 -24.76
N SER A 2 33.53 -4.88 -24.79
CA SER A 2 32.66 -4.44 -23.70
C SER A 2 31.63 -5.52 -23.50
N ALA A 3 31.86 -6.36 -22.50
CA ALA A 3 30.92 -7.38 -22.06
C ALA A 3 29.86 -6.68 -21.19
N LEU A 4 28.64 -6.53 -21.73
CA LEU A 4 27.47 -6.20 -20.93
C LEU A 4 26.98 -7.50 -20.28
N VAL A 5 27.30 -7.62 -18.99
CA VAL A 5 26.89 -8.73 -18.14
C VAL A 5 25.36 -8.73 -18.01
N LEU A 6 24.75 -9.84 -18.41
CA LEU A 6 23.37 -10.20 -18.08
C LEU A 6 23.24 -10.35 -16.57
N VAL A 7 22.48 -9.48 -15.91
CA VAL A 7 21.95 -9.75 -14.57
C VAL A 7 20.48 -10.11 -14.74
N ALA A 8 20.20 -11.41 -14.82
CA ALA A 8 18.88 -11.96 -14.63
C ALA A 8 18.44 -11.67 -13.19
N SER A 9 17.49 -10.76 -13.00
CA SER A 9 16.78 -10.64 -11.73
C SER A 9 15.76 -11.79 -11.63
N ILE A 10 16.25 -12.91 -11.11
CA ILE A 10 15.44 -14.02 -10.61
C ILE A 10 14.59 -13.46 -9.46
N GLY A 11 13.27 -13.43 -9.63
CA GLY A 11 12.33 -13.34 -8.50
C GLY A 11 11.92 -14.76 -8.10
N PRO A 12 12.02 -15.16 -6.83
CA PRO A 12 12.05 -16.56 -6.43
C PRO A 12 10.66 -17.24 -6.45
N SER A 13 10.77 -18.56 -6.58
CA SER A 13 9.83 -19.63 -6.27
C SER A 13 9.15 -19.51 -4.89
N LEU A 14 8.01 -20.18 -4.77
CA LEU A 14 7.03 -20.29 -3.67
C LEU A 14 7.56 -20.32 -2.22
N ALA A 15 6.72 -19.80 -1.31
CA ALA A 15 6.76 -19.75 0.16
C ALA A 15 7.45 -18.51 0.79
N ASP A 16 6.79 -17.35 0.83
CA ASP A 16 7.08 -16.22 1.75
C ASP A 16 6.06 -15.09 1.52
N SER A 17 5.47 -14.54 2.58
CA SER A 17 4.51 -13.43 2.54
C SER A 17 4.99 -12.30 1.61
N ARG A 18 4.34 -12.12 0.44
CA ARG A 18 4.77 -11.14 -0.58
C ARG A 18 4.46 -9.73 -0.12
N THR A 19 5.40 -9.13 0.60
CA THR A 19 5.34 -7.72 1.00
C THR A 19 5.98 -6.84 -0.06
N GLN A 20 5.19 -5.98 -0.71
CA GLN A 20 5.66 -4.99 -1.68
C GLN A 20 5.43 -3.59 -1.13
N LYS A 21 6.50 -2.81 -1.00
CA LYS A 21 6.45 -1.39 -0.61
C LYS A 21 6.92 -0.53 -1.77
N TYR A 22 6.11 0.44 -2.17
CA TYR A 22 6.50 1.39 -3.21
C TYR A 22 5.86 2.75 -2.96
N ARG A 23 6.48 3.80 -3.49
CA ARG A 23 5.99 5.17 -3.37
C ARG A 23 5.45 5.65 -4.71
N SER A 24 4.23 6.18 -4.72
CA SER A 24 3.59 6.75 -5.91
C SER A 24 2.98 8.11 -5.58
N ASN A 25 3.37 9.15 -6.33
CA ASN A 25 2.80 10.51 -6.23
C ASN A 25 2.66 11.07 -4.80
N GLY A 26 3.67 10.86 -3.95
CA GLY A 26 3.66 11.35 -2.57
C GLY A 26 3.01 10.40 -1.56
N CYS A 27 2.45 9.28 -2.01
CA CYS A 27 1.90 8.22 -1.18
C CYS A 27 2.82 7.00 -1.09
N GLU A 28 2.98 6.45 0.10
CA GLU A 28 3.66 5.19 0.40
C GLU A 28 2.61 4.08 0.43
N ILE A 29 2.77 3.05 -0.41
CA ILE A 29 1.85 1.93 -0.53
C ILE A 29 2.58 0.65 -0.13
N GLU A 30 2.04 -0.07 0.84
CA GLU A 30 2.52 -1.36 1.32
C GLU A 30 1.44 -2.41 1.09
N ARG A 31 1.72 -3.41 0.25
CA ARG A 31 0.84 -4.56 0.03
C ARG A 31 1.47 -5.79 0.67
N LYS A 32 0.67 -6.56 1.39
CA LYS A 32 1.03 -7.85 1.98
C LYS A 32 0.04 -8.89 1.51
N VAL A 33 0.56 -10.00 1.05
CA VAL A 33 -0.22 -11.18 0.72
C VAL A 33 0.30 -12.31 1.59
N ASP A 34 -0.54 -12.82 2.48
CA ASP A 34 -0.25 -14.00 3.28
C ASP A 34 -0.48 -15.28 2.46
N ASP A 35 0.23 -16.35 2.79
CA ASP A 35 0.04 -17.68 2.16
C ASP A 35 -1.39 -18.24 2.35
N ASP A 36 -2.12 -17.77 3.37
CA ASP A 36 -3.55 -18.06 3.59
C ASP A 36 -4.49 -17.34 2.59
N GLY A 37 -3.95 -16.53 1.67
CA GLY A 37 -4.75 -15.72 0.74
C GLY A 37 -5.26 -14.41 1.32
N LYS A 38 -4.89 -14.07 2.57
CA LYS A 38 -5.23 -12.79 3.18
C LYS A 38 -4.42 -11.68 2.52
N PHE A 39 -5.10 -10.59 2.19
CA PHE A 39 -4.51 -9.46 1.49
C PHE A 39 -4.65 -8.21 2.34
N GLU A 40 -3.53 -7.62 2.75
CA GLU A 40 -3.51 -6.33 3.44
C GLU A 40 -2.85 -5.27 2.53
N THR A 41 -3.51 -4.14 2.31
CA THR A 41 -2.93 -2.98 1.64
C THR A 41 -2.98 -1.79 2.57
N LYS A 42 -1.85 -1.11 2.75
CA LYS A 42 -1.74 0.14 3.49
C LYS A 42 -1.29 1.23 2.53
N VAL A 43 -2.01 2.34 2.48
CA VAL A 43 -1.69 3.53 1.71
C VAL A 43 -1.50 4.66 2.72
N ASP A 44 -0.35 5.31 2.70
CA ASP A 44 -0.05 6.50 3.50
C ASP A 44 0.36 7.63 2.56
N CYS A 45 -0.56 8.53 2.29
CA CYS A 45 -0.31 9.73 1.51
C CYS A 45 0.15 10.86 2.41
N LYS A 46 1.37 11.31 2.20
CA LYS A 46 1.86 12.56 2.80
C LYS A 46 1.21 13.76 2.10
N PRO A 47 0.98 14.87 2.81
CA PRO A 47 0.34 16.03 2.23
C PRO A 47 1.18 16.61 1.08
N GLY A 48 0.65 16.46 -0.13
CA GLY A 48 1.13 17.09 -1.35
C GLY A 48 0.30 18.32 -1.70
N GLN A 49 0.79 19.12 -2.65
CA GLN A 49 0.32 20.44 -3.09
C GLN A 49 -1.09 20.48 -3.74
N GLY A 50 -2.01 19.61 -3.32
CA GLY A 50 -3.35 19.44 -3.89
C GLY A 50 -4.39 19.24 -2.79
N ARG A 51 -5.37 20.18 -2.76
CA ARG A 51 -6.61 20.21 -1.96
C ARG A 51 -6.51 19.51 -0.60
N ALA A 52 -6.01 20.25 0.39
CA ALA A 52 -6.19 19.89 1.79
C ALA A 52 -7.69 19.64 2.06
N TYR A 53 -8.04 18.40 2.39
CA TYR A 53 -9.31 18.12 3.01
C TYR A 53 -9.30 18.79 4.39
N PHE A 54 -10.12 19.82 4.58
CA PHE A 54 -10.18 20.60 5.83
C PHE A 54 -10.99 19.87 6.92
N GLY A 55 -10.65 18.61 7.19
CA GLY A 55 -11.33 17.81 8.20
C GLY A 55 -10.48 16.67 8.72
N THR A 56 -10.65 16.35 10.00
CA THR A 56 -10.29 15.03 10.56
C THR A 56 -11.46 14.09 10.33
N GLY A 57 -11.21 12.90 9.79
CA GLY A 57 -12.22 11.86 9.76
C GLY A 57 -11.58 10.49 9.73
N LYS A 58 -12.28 9.55 10.35
CA LYS A 58 -11.95 8.14 10.35
C LYS A 58 -13.20 7.38 9.96
N GLU A 59 -13.04 6.41 9.08
CA GLU A 59 -14.12 5.55 8.61
C GLU A 59 -13.63 4.12 8.60
N GLU A 60 -14.39 3.24 9.24
CA GLU A 60 -14.11 1.80 9.29
C GLU A 60 -15.37 1.09 8.83
N PHE A 61 -15.28 0.34 7.73
CA PHE A 61 -16.41 -0.39 7.19
C PHE A 61 -15.98 -1.72 6.57
N PHE A 62 -16.90 -2.67 6.58
CA PHE A 62 -16.72 -3.95 5.90
C PHE A 62 -17.43 -3.93 4.56
N GLN A 63 -16.69 -4.19 3.49
CA GLN A 63 -17.24 -4.31 2.14
C GLN A 63 -16.70 -5.56 1.46
N GLY A 64 -17.61 -6.45 1.03
CA GLY A 64 -17.25 -7.60 0.18
C GLY A 64 -16.22 -8.56 0.78
N GLY A 65 -16.24 -8.77 2.10
CA GLY A 65 -15.24 -9.62 2.79
C GLY A 65 -13.93 -8.90 3.13
N CYS A 66 -13.83 -7.61 2.84
CA CYS A 66 -12.69 -6.78 3.19
C CYS A 66 -13.05 -5.76 4.27
N GLU A 67 -12.20 -5.63 5.29
CA GLU A 67 -12.22 -4.54 6.26
C GLU A 67 -11.45 -3.36 5.68
N ILE A 68 -12.10 -2.20 5.55
CA ILE A 68 -11.51 -0.97 5.02
C ILE A 68 -11.51 0.06 6.12
N LYS A 69 -10.32 0.60 6.42
CA LYS A 69 -10.11 1.68 7.39
C LYS A 69 -9.48 2.86 6.69
N ARG A 70 -10.12 4.02 6.71
CA ARG A 70 -9.61 5.25 6.12
C ARG A 70 -9.51 6.32 7.17
N GLU A 71 -8.38 7.02 7.21
CA GLU A 71 -8.16 8.16 8.09
C GLU A 71 -7.66 9.33 7.23
N TRP A 72 -8.31 10.48 7.33
CA TRP A 72 -7.83 11.74 6.75
C TRP A 72 -7.64 12.76 7.85
N LYS A 73 -6.52 13.47 7.77
CA LYS A 73 -6.13 14.51 8.71
C LYS A 73 -6.19 15.89 8.06
N PRO A 74 -6.38 16.95 8.86
CA PRO A 74 -6.51 18.32 8.36
C PRO A 74 -5.23 18.87 7.72
N ASN A 75 -4.08 18.24 8.00
CA ASN A 75 -2.82 18.54 7.34
C ASN A 75 -2.76 18.00 5.91
N GLY A 76 -3.77 17.24 5.44
CA GLY A 76 -3.79 16.58 4.13
C GLY A 76 -3.14 15.19 4.14
N GLU A 77 -2.78 14.65 5.30
CA GLU A 77 -2.34 13.26 5.43
C GLU A 77 -3.55 12.32 5.28
N TYR A 78 -3.42 11.30 4.44
CA TYR A 78 -4.44 10.29 4.22
C TYR A 78 -3.85 8.90 4.42
N LYS A 79 -4.49 8.10 5.26
CA LYS A 79 -4.15 6.70 5.49
C LYS A 79 -5.32 5.82 5.08
N GLU A 80 -5.07 4.74 4.37
CA GLU A 80 -6.06 3.69 4.10
C GLU A 80 -5.44 2.33 4.38
N GLU A 81 -6.11 1.50 5.18
CA GLU A 81 -5.78 0.11 5.38
C GLU A 81 -6.95 -0.75 4.88
N VAL A 82 -6.69 -1.61 3.91
CA VAL A 82 -7.65 -2.58 3.37
C VAL A 82 -7.17 -3.97 3.75
N LYS A 83 -8.03 -4.76 4.39
CA LYS A 83 -7.72 -6.14 4.80
C LYS A 83 -8.80 -7.08 4.28
N CYS A 84 -8.46 -7.93 3.33
CA CYS A 84 -9.35 -8.97 2.81
C CYS A 84 -8.93 -10.34 3.36
N LYS A 85 -9.92 -11.20 3.63
CA LYS A 85 -9.72 -12.61 4.01
C LYS A 85 -10.23 -13.54 2.92
#